data_AF-A0A4V6EN89-F1
#
_entry.id   AF-A0A4V6EN89-F1
#
_cell.length_a   1.000
_cell.length_b   1.000
_cell.length_c   1.000
_cell.angle_alpha   90.00
_cell.angle_beta   90.00
_cell.angle_gamma   90.00
#
_symmetry.space_group_name_H-M   'P 1'
#
loop_
_entity.id
_entity.type
_entity.pdbx_description
1 polymer ?
#
loop_
_entity_poly.entity_id
_entity_poly.type
_entity_poly.pdbx_seq_one_letter_code
_entity_poly.pdbx_strand_id
1 'polypeptide(L)' 'MEDKNIMLNKEVELLKSELYKLLENEPWAKHDILLLSKRLDSLILEFYNID' A
#
# COMPACT_ATOMS: atom_id res chain seq x y z
N MET A 1 -9.33 8.96 16.79
CA MET A 1 -8.74 7.64 16.46
C MET A 1 -9.44 7.04 15.24
N GLU A 2 -10.76 7.15 15.16
CA GLU A 2 -11.59 6.70 14.03
C GLU A 2 -11.23 7.35 12.68
N ASP A 3 -11.05 8.67 12.62
CA ASP A 3 -10.70 9.38 11.38
C ASP A 3 -9.35 8.98 10.80
N LYS A 4 -8.36 8.71 11.66
CA LYS A 4 -7.01 8.29 11.23
C LYS A 4 -7.07 6.90 10.58
N ASN A 5 -7.83 5.97 11.17
CA ASN A 5 -8.02 4.63 10.63
C ASN A 5 -8.81 4.65 9.30
N ILE A 6 -9.80 5.53 9.18
CA ILE A 6 -10.55 5.71 7.92
C ILE A 6 -9.63 6.25 6.81
N MET A 7 -8.76 7.23 7.11
CA MET A 7 -7.77 7.73 6.15
C MET A 7 -6.76 6.65 5.76
N LEU A 8 -6.20 5.92 6.73
CA LEU A 8 -5.27 4.81 6.50
C LEU A 8 -5.88 3.73 5.60
N ASN A 9 -7.12 3.31 5.88
CA ASN A 9 -7.80 2.32 5.05
C ASN A 9 -7.97 2.81 3.60
N LYS A 10 -8.31 4.09 3.38
CA LYS A 10 -8.41 4.65 2.03
C LYS A 10 -7.07 4.66 1.31
N GLU A 11 -5.98 5.01 2.00
CA GLU A 11 -4.63 4.98 1.44
C GLU A 11 -4.22 3.55 1.05
N VAL A 12 -4.46 2.57 1.93
CA VAL A 12 -4.16 1.15 1.67
C VAL A 12 -4.90 0.62 0.46
N GLU A 13 -6.21 0.89 0.35
CA GLU A 13 -7.00 0.41 -0.80
C GLU A 13 -6.57 1.07 -2.12
N LEU A 14 -6.16 2.34 -2.09
CA LEU A 14 -5.63 3.02 -3.27
C LEU A 14 -4.32 2.39 -3.73
N LEU A 15 -3.38 2.16 -2.80
CA LEU A 15 -2.08 1.54 -3.09
C LEU A 15 -2.22 0.10 -3.58
N LYS A 16 -3.15 -0.68 -3.03
CA LYS A 16 -3.45 -2.03 -3.54
C LYS A 16 -3.96 -1.99 -4.98
N SER A 17 -4.88 -1.08 -5.28
CA SER A 17 -5.42 -0.92 -6.64
C SER A 17 -4.33 -0.59 -7.64
N GLU A 18 -3.41 0.31 -7.29
CA GLU A 18 -2.28 0.68 -8.12
C GLU A 18 -1.29 -0.48 -8.31
N LEU A 19 -0.96 -1.20 -7.23
CA LEU A 19 -0.11 -2.38 -7.28
C LEU A 19 -0.68 -3.46 -8.19
N TYR A 20 -1.99 -3.75 -8.10
CA TYR A 20 -2.64 -4.74 -8.95
C TYR A 20 -2.66 -4.31 -10.41
N LYS A 21 -2.92 -3.03 -10.71
CA LYS A 21 -2.82 -2.51 -12.07
C LYS A 21 -1.43 -2.70 -12.67
N LEU A 22 -0.37 -2.43 -11.90
CA LEU A 22 1.00 -2.65 -12.36
C LEU A 22 1.29 -4.14 -12.56
N LEU A 23 0.86 -5.01 -11.65
CA LEU A 23 1.06 -6.46 -11.80
C LEU A 23 0.33 -7.03 -13.03
N GLU A 24 -0.87 -6.54 -13.32
CA GLU A 24 -1.69 -7.00 -14.45
C GLU A 24 -1.21 -6.45 -15.80
N ASN A 25 -0.86 -5.16 -15.85
CA ASN A 25 -0.61 -4.47 -17.12
C ASN A 25 0.86 -4.19 -17.40
N GLU A 26 1.69 -4.06 -16.36
CA GLU A 26 3.09 -3.64 -16.44
C GLU A 26 4.00 -4.46 -15.50
N PRO A 27 4.02 -5.81 -15.57
CA PRO A 27 4.78 -6.64 -14.64
C PRO A 27 6.31 -6.42 -14.73
N TRP A 28 6.79 -5.72 -15.76
CA TRP A 28 8.18 -5.29 -15.89
C TRP A 28 8.52 -4.06 -15.03
N ALA A 29 7.53 -3.32 -14.51
CA ALA A 29 7.68 -2.18 -13.60
C ALA A 29 8.09 -2.63 -12.18
N LYS A 30 9.10 -3.51 -12.10
CA LYS A 30 9.53 -4.19 -10.87
C LYS A 30 9.92 -3.21 -9.77
N HIS A 31 10.47 -2.06 -10.14
CA HIS A 31 10.87 -1.04 -9.16
C HIS A 31 9.65 -0.41 -8.48
N ASP A 32 8.65 -0.02 -9.25
CA ASP A 32 7.42 0.61 -8.75
C ASP A 32 6.57 -0.39 -7.95
N ILE A 33 6.45 -1.63 -8.44
CA ILE A 33 5.82 -2.74 -7.71
C ILE A 33 6.49 -2.96 -6.35
N LEU A 34 7.82 -2.97 -6.30
CA LEU A 34 8.57 -3.13 -5.05
C LEU A 34 8.37 -1.94 -4.10
N LEU A 35 8.36 -0.72 -4.65
CA LEU A 35 8.15 0.50 -3.87
C LEU A 35 6.77 0.51 -3.21
N LEU A 36 5.72 0.22 -3.99
CA LEU A 36 4.34 0.14 -3.48
C LEU A 36 4.18 -0.97 -2.44
N SER A 37 4.82 -2.12 -2.67
CA SER A 37 4.80 -3.23 -1.72
C SER A 37 5.42 -2.85 -0.37
N LYS A 38 6.59 -2.21 -0.37
CA LYS A 38 7.24 -1.71 0.86
C LYS A 38 6.41 -0.65 1.58
N ARG A 39 5.73 0.22 0.83
CA ARG A 39 4.85 1.24 1.42
C ARG A 39 3.66 0.59 2.11
N LEU A 40 3.02 -0.41 1.48
CA LEU A 40 1.95 -1.18 2.09
C LEU A 40 2.42 -1.89 3.38
N ASP A 41 3.59 -2.51 3.37
CA ASP A 41 4.17 -3.14 4.57
C ASP A 41 4.37 -2.11 5.70
N SER A 42 4.87 -0.92 5.36
CA SER A 42 5.06 0.16 6.34
C SER A 42 3.73 0.61 6.94
N LEU A 43 2.68 0.75 6.12
CA LEU A 43 1.35 1.12 6.60
C LEU A 43 0.72 0.04 7.49
N ILE A 44 1.01 -1.24 7.23
CA ILE A 44 0.59 -2.34 8.11
C ILE A 44 1.27 -2.22 9.47
N LEU A 45 2.58 -1.97 9.50
CA LEU A 45 3.32 -1.76 10.76
C LEU A 45 2.79 -0.53 11.53
N GLU A 46 2.54 0.58 10.83
CA GLU A 46 1.91 1.78 11.41
C GLU A 46 0.52 1.48 11.99
N PHE A 47 -0.28 0.64 11.34
CA PHE A 47 -1.61 0.26 11.83
C PHE A 47 -1.54 -0.55 13.14
N TYR A 48 -0.57 -1.45 13.24
CA TYR A 48 -0.38 -2.27 14.44
C TYR A 48 0.44 -1.56 15.54
N ASN A 49 0.91 -0.32 15.31
CA ASN A 49 1.90 0.38 16.15
C ASN A 49 3.10 -0.52 16.49
N ILE A 50 3.56 -1.31 15.53
CA ILE A 50 4.75 -2.14 15.69
C ILE A 50 5.93 -1.28 15.21
N ASP A 51 6.68 -0.74 16.17
CA ASP A 51 7.97 -0.06 15.94
C ASP A 51 9.07 -1.07 15.56
#